data_AF-A0A8E6EUY0-F1
#
_entry.id   AF-A0A8E6EUY0-F1
#
_cell.length_a   1.000
_cell.length_b   1.000
_cell.length_c   1.000
_cell.angle_alpha   90.00
_cell.angle_beta   90.00
_cell.angle_gamma   90.00
#
_symmetry.space_group_name_H-M   'P 1'
#
loop_
_entity.id
_entity.type
_entity.pdbx_description
1 polymer ?
#
loop_
_entity_poly.entity_id
_entity_poly.type
_entity_poly.pdbx_seq_one_letter_code
_entity_poly.pdbx_strand_id
1 'polypeptide(L)'
;MDLGLLIKIFGESQSWHGPCIAIVAADASVKTPGPDHIMGGGNKVYAPRITSGRVSADAICLLPDQRALLVIQRSRHKQTTGEESLQESLLVLDIGHLVGLEFENTRVLRQLGLAAPLAGERQYTPGSLMG
;
A
#
# COMPACT_ATOMS: atom_id res chain seq x y z
N MET A 1 -0.20 -14.87 -1.53
CA MET A 1 0.36 -14.96 -0.15
C MET A 1 -0.39 -15.97 0.71
N ASP A 2 0.20 -16.47 1.80
CA ASP A 2 -0.51 -17.34 2.77
C ASP A 2 -1.47 -16.55 3.67
N LEU A 3 -2.72 -17.03 3.80
CA LEU A 3 -3.75 -16.36 4.60
C LEU A 3 -3.44 -16.42 6.10
N GLY A 4 -2.92 -17.56 6.58
CA GLY A 4 -2.57 -17.73 7.99
C GLY A 4 -1.48 -16.76 8.43
N LEU A 5 -0.48 -16.53 7.57
CA LEU A 5 0.55 -15.52 7.77
C LEU A 5 -0.03 -14.11 7.81
N LEU A 6 -0.97 -13.78 6.91
CA LEU A 6 -1.62 -12.47 6.90
C LEU A 6 -2.46 -12.19 8.15
N ILE A 7 -3.22 -13.18 8.62
CA ILE A 7 -3.98 -13.09 9.87
C ILE A 7 -3.03 -12.84 11.03
N LYS A 8 -1.88 -13.53 11.05
CA LYS A 8 -0.84 -13.25 12.05
C LYS A 8 -0.31 -11.82 11.91
N ILE A 9 0.02 -11.36 10.71
CA ILE A 9 0.56 -10.01 10.47
C ILE A 9 -0.38 -8.90 10.95
N PHE A 10 -1.67 -9.01 10.65
CA PHE A 10 -2.64 -7.99 11.01
C PHE A 10 -3.25 -8.17 12.41
N GLY A 11 -2.95 -9.28 13.09
CA GLY A 11 -3.43 -9.56 14.44
C GLY A 11 -4.95 -9.62 14.56
N GLU A 12 -5.46 -9.42 15.77
CA GLU A 12 -6.90 -9.51 16.09
C GLU A 12 -7.73 -8.43 15.40
N SER A 13 -7.15 -7.25 15.17
CA SER A 13 -7.83 -6.13 14.51
C SER A 13 -8.01 -6.34 13.01
N GLN A 14 -7.29 -7.32 12.43
CA GLN A 14 -7.25 -7.59 10.99
C GLN A 14 -7.00 -6.33 10.14
N SER A 15 -6.41 -5.29 10.74
CA SER A 15 -6.29 -3.98 10.15
C SER A 15 -4.99 -3.31 10.56
N TRP A 16 -4.45 -2.55 9.63
CA TRP A 16 -3.28 -1.72 9.80
C TRP A 16 -3.63 -0.27 9.48
N HIS A 17 -3.22 0.62 10.38
CA HIS A 17 -3.39 2.06 10.21
C HIS A 17 -2.00 2.71 10.17
N GLY A 18 -1.65 3.25 9.01
CA GLY A 18 -0.37 3.91 8.78
C GLY A 18 0.19 3.61 7.38
N PRO A 19 1.19 4.39 6.94
CA PRO A 19 1.81 4.22 5.64
C PRO A 19 2.37 2.82 5.46
N CYS A 20 1.93 2.15 4.40
CA CYS A 20 2.42 0.84 3.99
C CYS A 20 2.27 0.65 2.48
N ILE A 21 2.91 -0.38 1.94
CA ILE A 21 2.86 -0.72 0.52
C ILE A 21 2.46 -2.18 0.38
N ALA A 22 1.37 -2.44 -0.34
CA ALA A 22 1.01 -3.77 -0.78
C ALA A 22 1.68 -4.08 -2.12
N ILE A 23 2.48 -5.15 -2.16
CA ILE A 23 3.13 -5.62 -3.37
C ILE A 23 2.27 -6.73 -3.97
N VAL A 24 1.83 -6.52 -5.20
CA VAL A 24 1.00 -7.39 -6.03
C VAL A 24 1.83 -7.89 -7.20
N ALA A 25 1.58 -9.13 -7.63
CA ALA A 25 2.26 -9.73 -8.77
C ALA A 25 2.02 -8.87 -10.03
N ALA A 26 3.06 -8.71 -10.86
CA ALA A 26 3.04 -7.79 -12.00
C ALA A 26 2.03 -8.17 -13.10
N ASP A 27 1.60 -9.43 -13.13
CA ASP A 27 0.57 -9.98 -14.01
C ASP A 27 -0.86 -9.81 -13.45
N ALA A 28 -0.98 -9.43 -12.17
CA ALA A 28 -2.26 -9.07 -11.58
C ALA A 28 -2.65 -7.69 -12.12
N SER A 29 -3.54 -7.66 -13.11
CA SER A 29 -4.17 -6.42 -13.53
C SER A 29 -4.88 -5.80 -12.33
N VAL A 30 -4.30 -4.76 -11.73
CA VAL A 30 -5.02 -3.94 -10.78
C VAL A 30 -6.10 -3.23 -11.59
N LYS A 31 -7.34 -3.70 -11.47
CA LYS A 31 -8.47 -3.02 -12.07
C LYS A 31 -8.64 -1.71 -11.31
N THR A 32 -8.22 -0.62 -11.93
CA THR A 32 -8.49 0.70 -11.40
C THR A 32 -9.99 0.94 -11.41
N PRO A 33 -10.65 1.20 -10.27
CA PRO A 33 -12.03 1.62 -10.28
C PRO A 33 -12.07 3.11 -10.65
N GLY A 34 -12.49 3.43 -11.88
CA GLY A 34 -12.86 4.80 -12.24
C GLY A 34 -12.59 5.17 -13.70
N PRO A 35 -13.52 5.84 -14.39
CA PRO A 35 -13.23 6.53 -15.64
C PRO A 35 -12.30 7.72 -15.36
N ASP A 36 -11.40 8.01 -16.30
CA ASP A 36 -10.71 9.30 -16.32
C ASP A 36 -11.76 10.39 -16.57
N HIS A 37 -11.79 11.43 -15.74
CA HIS A 37 -12.73 12.54 -15.88
C HIS A 37 -11.99 13.83 -16.22
N ILE A 38 -12.41 14.49 -17.30
CA ILE A 38 -12.09 15.90 -17.55
C ILE A 38 -13.26 16.70 -16.99
N MET A 39 -13.08 17.29 -15.81
CA MET A 39 -14.06 18.23 -15.29
C MET A 39 -13.88 19.59 -15.97
N GLY A 40 -14.96 20.37 -16.07
CA GLY A 40 -14.92 21.73 -16.60
C GLY A 40 -13.83 22.58 -15.92
N GLY A 41 -13.15 23.43 -16.69
CA GLY A 41 -12.03 24.25 -16.20
C GLY A 41 -10.65 23.62 -16.33
N GLY A 42 -10.50 22.49 -17.03
CA GLY A 42 -9.18 21.88 -17.32
C GLY A 42 -8.65 20.96 -16.22
N ASN A 43 -9.44 20.67 -15.19
CA ASN A 43 -9.11 19.69 -14.16
C ASN A 43 -9.22 18.27 -14.73
N LYS A 44 -8.09 17.58 -14.79
CA LYS A 44 -8.00 16.18 -15.22
C LYS A 44 -7.88 15.30 -13.98
N VAL A 45 -8.88 14.47 -13.73
CA VAL A 45 -8.85 13.42 -12.71
C VAL A 45 -8.51 12.12 -13.43
N TYR A 46 -7.34 11.59 -13.13
CA TYR A 46 -6.92 10.29 -13.67
C TYR A 46 -7.19 9.21 -12.63
N ALA A 47 -7.73 8.08 -13.07
CA ALA A 47 -7.87 6.92 -12.22
C ALA A 47 -6.47 6.45 -11.73
N PRO A 48 -6.31 6.02 -10.46
CA PRO A 48 -5.01 5.64 -9.90
C PRO A 48 -4.31 4.52 -10.69
N ARG A 49 -3.33 4.84 -11.55
CA ARG A 49 -2.63 3.81 -12.32
C ARG A 49 -1.57 3.14 -11.44
N ILE A 50 -1.75 1.85 -11.14
CA ILE A 50 -0.74 1.04 -10.45
C ILE A 50 0.15 0.40 -11.51
N THR A 51 1.24 1.08 -11.88
CA THR A 51 2.14 0.66 -12.95
C THR A 51 3.22 -0.34 -12.52
N SER A 52 3.42 -0.56 -11.22
CA SER A 52 4.60 -1.28 -10.70
C SER A 52 4.27 -2.48 -9.80
N GLY A 53 3.01 -2.93 -9.73
CA GLY A 53 2.61 -3.96 -8.77
C GLY A 53 2.81 -3.53 -7.31
N ARG A 54 2.91 -2.22 -7.03
CA ARG A 54 3.08 -1.67 -5.69
C ARG A 54 1.97 -0.67 -5.43
N VAL A 55 1.17 -0.95 -4.40
CA VAL A 55 0.01 -0.14 -4.01
C VAL A 55 0.34 0.55 -2.71
N SER A 56 0.52 1.87 -2.76
CA SER A 56 0.66 2.68 -1.55
C SER A 56 -0.66 2.74 -0.81
N ALA A 57 -0.60 2.63 0.51
CA ALA A 57 -1.76 2.56 1.39
C ALA A 57 -1.53 3.38 2.66
N ASP A 58 -2.56 4.13 3.07
CA ASP A 58 -2.61 4.79 4.37
C ASP A 58 -3.24 3.88 5.44
N ALA A 59 -4.08 2.94 5.01
CA ALA A 59 -4.61 1.89 5.84
C ALA A 59 -4.90 0.64 5.01
N ILE A 60 -4.79 -0.52 5.63
CA ILE A 60 -5.12 -1.82 5.03
C ILE A 60 -6.02 -2.59 5.99
N CYS A 61 -7.04 -3.28 5.47
CA CYS A 61 -7.87 -4.20 6.24
C CYS A 61 -7.95 -5.55 5.52
N LEU A 62 -7.63 -6.61 6.24
CA LEU A 62 -7.77 -7.99 5.80
C LEU A 62 -9.22 -8.42 5.97
N LEU A 63 -9.77 -9.02 4.92
CA LEU A 63 -11.05 -9.72 4.91
C LEU A 63 -10.80 -11.21 4.69
N PRO A 64 -10.59 -12.00 5.77
CA PRO A 64 -10.14 -13.38 5.65
C PRO A 64 -11.13 -14.25 4.88
N ASP A 65 -12.43 -14.08 5.17
CA ASP A 65 -13.51 -14.87 4.57
C ASP A 65 -13.61 -14.65 3.06
N GLN A 66 -13.29 -13.44 2.59
CA GLN A 66 -13.33 -13.05 1.19
C GLN A 66 -11.97 -13.18 0.49
N ARG A 67 -10.93 -13.61 1.23
CA ARG A 67 -9.53 -13.66 0.76
C ARG A 67 -9.09 -12.35 0.08
N ALA A 68 -9.50 -11.22 0.66
CA ALA A 68 -9.27 -9.90 0.09
C ALA A 68 -8.58 -8.96 1.09
N LEU A 69 -7.91 -7.94 0.54
CA LEU A 69 -7.38 -6.81 1.29
C LEU A 69 -8.05 -5.54 0.79
N LEU A 70 -8.66 -4.81 1.70
CA LEU A 70 -9.11 -3.44 1.48
C LEU A 70 -7.94 -2.51 1.71
N VAL A 71 -7.68 -1.62 0.75
CA VAL A 71 -6.59 -0.66 0.79
C VAL A 71 -7.17 0.73 0.63
N ILE A 72 -6.89 1.60 1.61
CA ILE A 72 -7.28 3.01 1.58
C ILE A 72 -6.07 3.82 1.16
N GLN A 73 -6.26 4.66 0.15
CA GLN A 73 -5.28 5.66 -0.29
C GLN A 73 -5.90 7.04 -0.23
N ARG A 74 -5.22 7.98 0.41
CA ARG A 74 -5.60 9.38 0.55
C ARG A 74 -4.69 10.23 -0.30
N SER A 75 -5.26 11.00 -1.22
CA SER A 75 -4.52 12.00 -2.00
C SER A 75 -5.07 13.39 -1.72
N ARG A 76 -4.16 14.36 -1.51
CA ARG A 76 -4.52 15.77 -1.43
C ARG A 76 -4.29 16.41 -2.80
N HIS A 77 -5.34 17.00 -3.35
CA HIS A 77 -5.29 17.73 -4.61
C HIS A 77 -5.50 19.21 -4.30
N LYS A 78 -4.47 20.00 -4.54
CA LYS A 78 -4.55 21.47 -4.49
C LYS A 78 -5.12 21.94 -5.82
N GLN A 79 -6.28 22.58 -5.78
CA GLN A 79 -6.93 23.14 -6.95
C GLN A 79 -6.29 24.50 -7.30
N THR A 80 -6.44 24.92 -8.56
CA THR A 80 -5.93 26.22 -9.05
C THR A 80 -6.51 27.42 -8.30
N THR A 81 -7.68 27.25 -7.66
CA THR A 81 -8.34 28.24 -6.78
C THR A 81 -7.65 28.41 -5.42
N GLY A 82 -6.65 27.57 -5.10
CA GLY A 82 -6.00 27.54 -3.80
C GLY A 82 -6.68 26.64 -2.77
N GLU A 83 -7.85 26.09 -3.08
CA GLU A 83 -8.56 25.13 -2.23
C GLU A 83 -7.87 23.76 -2.23
N GLU A 84 -7.76 23.14 -1.06
CA GLU A 84 -7.30 21.76 -0.91
C GLU A 84 -8.51 20.83 -0.88
N SER A 85 -8.51 19.83 -1.76
CA SER A 85 -9.49 18.74 -1.75
C SER A 85 -8.80 17.43 -1.36
N LEU A 86 -9.43 16.69 -0.43
CA LEU A 86 -8.98 15.36 -0.04
C LEU A 86 -9.79 14.34 -0.83
N GLN A 87 -9.10 13.47 -1.57
CA GLN A 87 -9.68 12.33 -2.24
C GLN A 87 -9.27 11.06 -1.50
N GLU A 88 -10.26 10.28 -1.08
CA GLU A 88 -10.04 8.95 -0.51
C GLU A 88 -10.44 7.90 -1.55
N SER A 89 -9.55 6.95 -1.81
CA SER A 89 -9.77 5.84 -2.74
C SER A 89 -9.73 4.53 -1.98
N LEU A 90 -10.76 3.69 -2.17
CA LEU A 90 -10.80 2.33 -1.66
C LEU A 90 -10.47 1.36 -2.80
N LEU A 91 -9.42 0.58 -2.62
CA LEU A 91 -8.98 -0.46 -3.54
C LEU A 91 -9.21 -1.83 -2.88
N VAL A 92 -9.56 -2.83 -3.70
CA VAL A 92 -9.73 -4.21 -3.25
C VAL A 92 -8.68 -5.07 -3.95
N LEU A 93 -7.82 -5.73 -3.17
CA LEU A 93 -6.78 -6.61 -3.66
C LEU A 93 -7.09 -8.06 -3.31
N ASP A 94 -6.90 -8.97 -4.25
CA ASP A 94 -6.97 -10.40 -4.00
C ASP A 94 -5.67 -10.89 -3.34
N ILE A 95 -5.77 -11.63 -2.25
CA ILE A 95 -4.62 -12.20 -1.52
C ILE A 95 -3.81 -13.18 -2.38
N GLY A 96 -4.45 -13.83 -3.36
CA GLY A 96 -3.81 -14.71 -4.33
C GLY A 96 -2.74 -14.01 -5.16
N HIS A 97 -2.92 -12.72 -5.44
CA HIS A 97 -1.96 -11.91 -6.18
C HIS A 97 -0.99 -11.13 -5.29
N LEU A 98 -1.21 -11.12 -3.99
CA LEU A 98 -0.31 -10.45 -3.05
C LEU A 98 1.00 -11.23 -2.91
N VAL A 99 2.10 -10.52 -3.15
CA VAL A 99 3.48 -11.01 -3.08
C VAL A 99 4.16 -10.56 -1.79
N GLY A 100 3.81 -9.40 -1.26
CA GLY A 100 4.41 -8.89 -0.04
C GLY A 100 3.70 -7.66 0.54
N LEU A 101 4.10 -7.31 1.75
CA LEU A 101 3.72 -6.08 2.44
C LEU A 101 4.98 -5.40 2.95
N GLU A 102 5.09 -4.10 2.69
CA GLU A 102 6.13 -3.26 3.27
C GLU A 102 5.52 -2.28 4.25
N PHE A 103 6.16 -2.16 5.41
CA PHE A 103 5.80 -1.24 6.46
C PHE A 103 7.00 -0.32 6.72
N GLU A 104 6.75 0.92 7.12
CA GLU A 104 7.81 1.88 7.46
C GLU A 104 8.73 1.36 8.58
N ASN A 105 8.18 0.56 9.49
CA ASN A 105 8.97 -0.16 10.49
C ASN A 105 8.51 -1.61 10.65
N THR A 106 9.45 -2.46 11.06
CA THR A 106 9.18 -3.87 11.39
C THR A 106 8.81 -4.09 12.85
N ARG A 107 8.49 -3.03 13.61
CA ARG A 107 8.11 -3.17 15.04
C ARG A 107 6.83 -3.98 15.19
N VAL A 108 5.94 -3.94 14.19
CA VAL A 108 4.80 -4.85 14.05
C VAL A 108 5.20 -6.31 14.16
N LEU A 109 6.28 -6.72 13.50
CA LEU A 109 6.71 -8.13 13.55
C LEU A 109 7.05 -8.56 14.99
N ARG A 110 7.62 -7.65 15.80
CA ARG A 110 7.90 -7.92 17.22
C ARG A 110 6.64 -8.14 18.05
N GLN A 111 5.54 -7.43 17.75
CA GLN A 111 4.25 -7.62 18.44
C GLN A 111 3.63 -9.00 18.14
N LEU A 112 4.09 -9.65 17.07
CA LEU A 112 3.60 -10.95 16.62
C LEU A 112 4.50 -12.11 17.05
N GLY A 113 5.49 -11.84 17.89
CA GLY A 113 6.52 -12.81 18.28
C GLY A 113 7.45 -13.22 17.13
N LEU A 114 7.40 -12.51 16.00
CA LEU A 114 8.26 -12.74 14.86
C LEU A 114 9.48 -11.81 14.98
N ALA A 115 10.65 -12.39 15.23
CA ALA A 115 11.89 -11.65 15.08
C ALA A 115 12.07 -11.36 13.58
N ALA A 116 11.94 -10.09 13.19
CA ALA A 116 12.39 -9.67 11.87
C ALA A 116 13.86 -10.11 11.75
N PRO A 117 14.26 -10.85 10.70
CA PRO A 117 15.67 -11.16 10.50
C PRO A 117 16.41 -9.85 10.52
N LEU A 118 17.39 -9.72 11.42
CA LEU A 118 18.18 -8.50 11.54
C LEU A 118 18.78 -8.24 10.16
N ALA A 119 18.26 -7.23 9.47
CA ALA A 119 18.93 -6.69 8.31
C ALA A 119 20.25 -6.16 8.88
N GLY A 120 21.34 -6.89 8.65
CA GLY A 120 22.66 -6.52 9.16
C GLY A 120 22.87 -5.04 8.92
N GLU A 121 23.35 -4.32 9.95
CA GLU A 121 23.59 -2.89 9.88
C GLU A 121 24.34 -2.59 8.58
N ARG A 122 23.65 -2.00 7.60
CA ARG A 122 24.36 -1.33 6.52
C ARG A 122 24.98 -0.11 7.18
N GLN A 123 26.21 -0.27 7.64
CA GLN A 123 27.08 0.85 7.95
C GLN A 123 27.20 1.67 6.67
N TYR A 124 26.33 2.67 6.53
CA TYR A 124 26.49 3.69 5.53
C TYR A 124 27.72 4.51 5.94
N THR A 125 28.87 4.17 5.36
CA THR A 125 30.05 5.03 5.41
C THR A 125 29.91 6.03 4.25
N PRO A 126 29.71 7.33 4.52
CA PRO A 126 29.74 8.33 3.46
C PRO A 126 31.10 8.26 2.75
N GLY A 127 31.11 7.86 1.47
CA GLY A 127 32.35 7.79 0.65
C GLY A 127 32.63 6.49 -0.09
N SER A 128 31.81 5.43 0.02
CA SER A 128 32.12 4.12 -0.59
C SER A 128 31.66 3.91 -2.05
N LEU A 129 31.17 4.94 -2.74
CA LEU A 129 30.90 4.91 -4.19
C LEU A 129 31.97 5.72 -4.94
N MET A 130 33.15 5.14 -5.04
CA MET A 130 34.16 5.49 -6.05
C MET A 130 34.79 4.17 -6.51
N GLY A 131 34.34 3.69 -7.66
CA GLY A 131 34.83 2.51 -8.37
C GLY A 131 34.19 2.47 -9.75
#